data_AF-A0A1I2C649-F1
#
_entry.id   AF-A0A1I2C649-F1
#
_cell.length_a   1.000
_cell.length_b   1.000
_cell.length_c   1.000
_cell.angle_alpha   90.00
_cell.angle_beta   90.00
_cell.angle_gamma   90.00
#
_symmetry.space_group_name_H-M   'P 1'
#
loop_
_entity.id
_entity.type
_entity.pdbx_description
1 polymer ?
#
loop_
_entity_poly.entity_id
_entity_poly.type
_entity_poly.pdbx_seq_one_letter_code
_entity_poly.pdbx_strand_id
1 'polypeptide(L)'
;MIEAGGELRLGTEGIPVDWLVVMHRLPETAMLEKQIKSSAVEYQRVTAAADLLARFYLDAASVRLSGNQYLERLREGIDDHYQQLIDYSLPEDRVKRVRDQQMTLIEKHSAVFADRAKAGILVEAHGDLRPEHVCLTEPQNGPSWRSGTWTTISARGAGHGGKKRWIT
;
A
#
# COMPACT_ATOMS: atom_id res chain seq x y z
N MET A 1 -4.96 -16.04 20.30
CA MET A 1 -6.15 -16.82 20.69
C MET A 1 -6.51 -16.44 22.12
N ILE A 2 -7.78 -16.42 22.51
CA ILE A 2 -8.22 -16.05 23.88
C ILE A 2 -8.38 -17.32 24.72
N GLU A 3 -7.75 -17.39 25.89
CA GLU A 3 -8.10 -18.38 26.93
C GLU A 3 -9.34 -17.94 27.73
N ALA A 4 -10.01 -18.89 28.39
CA ALA A 4 -11.09 -18.62 29.34
C ALA A 4 -10.55 -17.80 30.53
N GLY A 5 -10.55 -16.47 30.36
CA GLY A 5 -9.88 -15.51 31.25
C GLY A 5 -9.53 -14.19 30.56
N GLY A 6 -9.60 -14.12 29.22
CA GLY A 6 -9.39 -12.88 28.46
C GLY A 6 -7.94 -12.60 28.06
N GLU A 7 -7.00 -13.50 28.37
CA GLU A 7 -5.59 -13.37 27.95
C GLU A 7 -5.37 -13.86 26.51
N LEU A 8 -4.66 -13.06 25.71
CA LEU A 8 -4.22 -13.41 24.36
C LEU A 8 -2.89 -14.17 24.40
N ARG A 9 -2.88 -15.40 23.88
CA ARG A 9 -1.66 -16.24 23.79
C ARG A 9 -1.31 -16.59 22.35
N LEU A 10 -0.01 -16.78 22.10
CA LEU A 10 0.60 -17.18 20.83
C LEU A 10 1.17 -18.61 20.96
N GLY A 11 0.95 -19.45 19.95
CA GLY A 11 1.59 -20.76 19.85
C GLY A 11 1.01 -21.89 20.73
N THR A 12 -0.11 -21.67 21.41
CA THR A 12 -0.84 -22.69 22.17
C THR A 12 -2.04 -23.25 21.37
N GLU A 13 -2.60 -24.39 21.79
CA GLU A 13 -3.86 -24.92 21.23
C GLU A 13 -5.08 -24.08 21.68
N GLY A 14 -6.07 -23.88 20.81
CA GLY A 14 -7.25 -23.04 21.09
C GLY A 14 -7.97 -22.50 19.83
N ILE A 15 -8.90 -21.54 20.01
CA ILE A 15 -9.67 -20.91 18.91
C ILE A 15 -9.00 -19.58 18.48
N PRO A 16 -8.63 -19.42 17.20
CA PRO A 16 -8.06 -18.17 16.70
C PRO A 16 -9.05 -17.01 16.77
N VAL A 17 -8.63 -15.89 17.36
CA VAL A 17 -9.46 -14.67 17.46
C VAL A 17 -8.92 -13.52 16.60
N ASP A 18 -7.63 -13.55 16.29
CA ASP A 18 -6.94 -12.57 15.45
C ASP A 18 -5.62 -13.18 14.94
N TRP A 19 -5.03 -12.55 13.93
CA TRP A 19 -3.81 -12.97 13.26
C TRP A 19 -2.69 -11.94 13.46
N LEU A 20 -1.47 -12.43 13.67
CA LEU A 20 -0.26 -11.60 13.75
C LEU A 20 0.70 -11.95 12.63
N VAL A 21 1.52 -10.98 12.24
CA VAL A 21 2.62 -11.18 11.29
C VAL A 21 3.94 -11.05 12.05
N VAL A 22 4.79 -12.08 11.95
CA VAL A 22 6.17 -12.03 12.42
C VAL A 22 7.05 -11.63 11.24
N MET A 23 7.79 -10.53 11.38
CA MET A 23 8.60 -9.97 10.30
C MET A 23 10.04 -9.75 10.77
N HIS A 24 10.99 -9.88 9.84
CA HIS A 24 12.36 -9.46 10.09
C HIS A 24 12.43 -7.93 10.12
N ARG A 25 13.05 -7.39 11.17
CA ARG A 25 13.31 -5.95 11.25
C ARG A 25 14.34 -5.58 10.20
N LEU A 26 13.93 -4.73 9.25
CA LEU A 26 14.84 -4.21 8.23
C LEU A 26 15.90 -3.29 8.86
N PRO A 27 17.15 -3.32 8.38
CA PRO A 27 18.21 -2.46 8.90
C PRO A 27 17.93 -1.01 8.52
N GLU A 28 17.77 -0.16 9.52
CA GLU A 28 17.40 1.25 9.33
C GLU A 28 18.40 2.01 8.45
N THR A 29 19.70 1.70 8.60
CA THR A 29 20.77 2.30 7.79
C THR A 29 20.63 2.00 6.30
N ALA A 30 19.95 0.92 5.92
CA ALA A 30 19.74 0.55 4.51
C ALA A 30 18.45 1.13 3.91
N MET A 31 17.65 1.87 4.69
CA MET A 31 16.47 2.57 4.17
C MET A 31 16.91 3.67 3.21
N LEU A 32 16.23 3.80 2.06
CA LEU A 32 16.57 4.78 1.03
C LEU A 32 16.58 6.21 1.58
N GLU A 33 15.63 6.57 2.45
CA GLU A 33 15.62 7.86 3.14
C GLU A 33 16.93 8.14 3.91
N LYS A 34 17.45 7.14 4.64
CA LYS A 34 18.68 7.29 5.43
C LYS A 34 19.90 7.39 4.53
N GLN A 35 19.95 6.60 3.47
CA GLN A 35 21.00 6.63 2.46
C GLN A 35 21.06 7.99 1.73
N ILE A 36 19.90 8.58 1.41
CA ILE A 36 19.81 9.94 0.83
C ILE A 36 20.38 10.96 1.82
N LYS A 37 19.92 10.93 3.08
CA LYS A 37 20.36 11.88 4.12
C LYS A 37 21.86 11.79 4.42
N SER A 38 22.47 10.63 4.25
CA SER A 38 23.90 10.42 4.44
C SER A 38 24.74 10.53 3.16
N SER A 39 24.14 10.94 2.03
CA SER A 39 24.81 11.00 0.73
C SER A 39 25.51 9.68 0.31
N ALA A 40 24.94 8.54 0.71
CA ALA A 40 25.51 7.21 0.50
C ALA A 40 24.74 6.37 -0.54
N VAL A 41 23.77 6.98 -1.24
CA VAL A 41 22.94 6.29 -2.24
C VAL A 41 23.80 5.82 -3.41
N GLU A 42 23.78 4.51 -3.65
CA GLU A 42 24.30 3.91 -4.87
C GLU A 42 23.20 3.83 -5.94
N TYR A 43 23.41 4.48 -7.08
CA TYR A 43 22.43 4.51 -8.18
C TYR A 43 21.98 3.11 -8.61
N GLN A 44 22.91 2.15 -8.70
CA GLN A 44 22.63 0.76 -9.08
C GLN A 44 21.59 0.09 -8.16
N ARG A 45 21.61 0.37 -6.85
CA ARG A 45 20.65 -0.19 -5.90
C ARG A 45 19.26 0.42 -6.06
N VAL A 46 19.19 1.71 -6.37
CA VAL A 46 17.93 2.38 -6.66
C VAL A 46 17.32 1.82 -7.94
N THR A 47 18.13 1.61 -8.98
CA THR A 47 17.69 0.98 -10.22
C THR A 47 17.16 -0.43 -9.97
N ALA A 48 17.88 -1.25 -9.19
CA ALA A 48 17.43 -2.60 -8.85
C ALA A 48 16.08 -2.60 -8.09
N ALA A 49 15.89 -1.67 -7.16
CA ALA A 49 14.62 -1.49 -6.46
C ALA A 49 13.49 -1.05 -7.42
N ALA A 50 13.77 -0.11 -8.33
CA ALA A 50 12.81 0.34 -9.33
C ALA A 50 12.41 -0.80 -10.29
N ASP A 51 13.36 -1.60 -10.76
CA ASP A 51 13.11 -2.74 -11.63
C ASP A 51 12.26 -3.83 -10.94
N LEU A 52 12.48 -4.03 -9.64
CA LEU A 52 11.65 -4.95 -8.84
C LEU A 52 10.21 -4.44 -8.71
N LEU A 53 10.03 -3.15 -8.39
CA LEU A 53 8.71 -2.53 -8.30
C LEU A 53 7.97 -2.54 -9.64
N ALA A 54 8.67 -2.23 -10.74
CA ALA A 54 8.10 -2.24 -12.07
C ALA A 54 7.59 -3.63 -12.46
N ARG A 55 8.41 -4.68 -12.25
CA ARG A 55 7.99 -6.07 -12.46
C ARG A 55 6.78 -6.43 -11.59
N PHE A 56 6.81 -6.09 -10.31
CA PHE A 56 5.69 -6.35 -9.42
C PHE A 56 4.38 -5.70 -9.90
N TYR A 57 4.43 -4.43 -10.34
CA TYR A 57 3.24 -3.74 -10.84
C TYR A 57 2.76 -4.27 -12.18
N LEU A 58 3.67 -4.73 -13.06
CA LEU A 58 3.32 -5.38 -14.33
C LEU A 58 2.64 -6.75 -14.11
N ASP A 59 3.07 -7.50 -13.09
CA ASP A 59 2.51 -8.81 -12.74
C ASP A 59 1.28 -8.72 -11.81
N ALA A 60 0.92 -7.52 -11.35
CA ALA A 60 -0.22 -7.31 -10.50
C ALA A 60 -1.53 -7.62 -11.23
N ALA A 61 -2.47 -8.28 -10.54
CA ALA A 61 -3.77 -8.55 -11.12
C ALA A 61 -4.54 -7.24 -11.33
N SER A 62 -5.01 -7.05 -12.55
CA SER A 62 -5.87 -5.93 -12.90
C SER A 62 -7.18 -5.97 -12.10
N VAL A 63 -7.59 -4.81 -11.61
CA VAL A 63 -8.86 -4.56 -10.96
C VAL A 63 -9.93 -4.42 -12.03
N ARG A 64 -10.89 -5.35 -12.04
CA ARG A 64 -11.99 -5.35 -13.00
C ARG A 64 -13.10 -4.41 -12.54
N LEU A 65 -13.16 -3.21 -13.11
CA LEU A 65 -14.23 -2.24 -12.93
C LEU A 65 -14.69 -1.72 -14.30
N SER A 66 -15.99 -1.46 -14.44
CA SER A 66 -16.47 -0.61 -15.53
C SER A 66 -15.99 0.83 -15.32
N GLY A 67 -15.99 1.63 -16.40
CA GLY A 67 -15.64 3.05 -16.31
C GLY A 67 -16.50 3.82 -15.31
N ASN A 68 -17.81 3.51 -15.24
CA ASN A 68 -18.72 4.16 -14.30
C ASN A 68 -18.44 3.75 -12.85
N GLN A 69 -18.18 2.47 -12.59
CA GLN A 69 -17.83 1.99 -11.24
C GLN A 69 -16.52 2.61 -10.75
N TYR A 70 -15.54 2.80 -11.65
CA TYR A 70 -14.30 3.45 -11.27
C TYR A 70 -14.49 4.94 -10.95
N LEU A 71 -15.28 5.66 -11.75
CA LEU A 71 -15.62 7.06 -11.48
C LEU A 71 -16.38 7.23 -10.17
N GLU A 72 -17.35 6.36 -9.90
CA GLU A 72 -18.11 6.33 -8.64
C GLU A 72 -17.17 6.13 -7.45
N ARG A 73 -16.28 5.13 -7.51
CA ARG A 73 -15.28 4.86 -6.46
C ARG A 73 -14.35 6.04 -6.20
N LEU A 74 -13.97 6.80 -7.24
CA LEU A 74 -13.16 8.01 -7.06
C LEU A 74 -13.94 9.14 -6.36
N ARG A 75 -15.22 9.32 -6.72
CA ARG A 75 -16.09 10.31 -6.07
C ARG A 75 -16.33 9.97 -4.60
N GLU A 76 -16.70 8.72 -4.32
CA GLU A 76 -16.87 8.20 -2.97
C GLU A 76 -15.61 8.40 -2.13
N GLY A 77 -14.43 8.04 -2.67
CA GLY A 77 -13.17 8.24 -1.96
C GLY A 77 -12.86 9.70 -1.65
N ILE A 78 -13.22 10.65 -2.52
CA ILE A 78 -13.05 12.09 -2.23
C ILE A 78 -14.00 12.54 -1.12
N ASP A 79 -15.25 12.10 -1.15
CA ASP A 79 -16.24 12.45 -0.13
C ASP A 79 -15.89 11.82 1.23
N ASP A 80 -15.40 10.58 1.25
CA ASP A 80 -14.90 9.92 2.45
C ASP A 80 -13.71 10.67 3.05
N HIS A 81 -12.73 11.05 2.23
CA HIS A 81 -11.60 11.86 2.70
C HIS A 81 -12.04 13.23 3.22
N TYR A 82 -13.02 13.86 2.55
CA TYR A 82 -13.59 15.13 3.03
C TYR A 82 -14.15 14.96 4.44
N GLN A 83 -15.05 13.97 4.65
CA GLN A 83 -15.65 13.72 5.96
C GLN A 83 -14.60 13.41 7.02
N GLN A 84 -13.65 12.53 6.72
CA GLN A 84 -12.58 12.19 7.66
C GLN A 84 -11.78 13.43 8.09
N LEU A 85 -11.42 14.32 7.15
CA LEU A 85 -10.66 15.52 7.49
C LEU A 85 -11.48 16.54 8.31
N ILE A 86 -12.80 16.60 8.09
CA ILE A 86 -13.70 17.39 8.95
C ILE A 86 -13.79 16.80 10.36
N ASP A 87 -13.87 15.47 10.49
CA ASP A 87 -13.87 14.78 11.79
C ASP A 87 -12.56 15.03 12.56
N TYR A 88 -11.44 15.16 11.85
CA TYR A 88 -10.16 15.60 12.43
C TYR A 88 -10.07 17.11 12.73
N SER A 89 -11.17 17.85 12.60
CA SER A 89 -11.27 19.29 12.89
C SER A 89 -10.32 20.17 12.06
N LEU A 90 -10.02 19.78 10.82
CA LEU A 90 -9.30 20.67 9.89
C LEU A 90 -10.20 21.83 9.42
N PRO A 91 -9.63 22.97 9.00
CA PRO A 91 -10.42 24.10 8.51
C PRO A 91 -11.27 23.71 7.28
N GLU A 92 -12.60 23.68 7.48
CA GLU A 92 -13.56 23.21 6.47
C GLU A 92 -13.44 23.97 5.14
N ASP A 93 -13.22 25.29 5.20
CA ASP A 93 -13.06 26.13 4.01
C ASP A 93 -11.91 25.64 3.11
N ARG A 94 -10.80 25.18 3.71
CA ARG A 94 -9.64 24.64 3.00
C ARG A 94 -9.93 23.26 2.45
N VAL A 95 -10.48 22.37 3.27
CA VAL A 95 -10.79 20.99 2.88
C VAL A 95 -11.82 20.96 1.75
N LYS A 96 -12.87 21.78 1.87
CA LYS A 96 -13.91 21.93 0.84
C LYS A 96 -13.35 22.41 -0.49
N ARG A 97 -12.44 23.40 -0.48
CA ARG A 97 -11.79 23.87 -1.73
C ARG A 97 -11.04 22.75 -2.45
N VAL A 98 -10.31 21.90 -1.72
CA VAL A 98 -9.58 20.77 -2.30
C VAL A 98 -10.55 19.72 -2.85
N ARG A 99 -11.58 19.35 -2.07
CA ARG A 99 -12.63 18.42 -2.51
C ARG A 99 -13.30 18.88 -3.80
N ASP A 100 -13.74 20.14 -3.86
CA ASP A 100 -14.43 20.69 -5.03
C ASP A 100 -13.52 20.72 -6.28
N GLN A 101 -12.23 21.00 -6.11
CA GLN A 101 -11.25 20.94 -7.20
C GLN A 101 -11.06 19.50 -7.72
N GLN A 102 -10.95 18.51 -6.83
CA GLN A 102 -10.83 17.10 -7.21
C GLN A 102 -12.09 16.60 -7.94
N MET A 103 -13.28 16.95 -7.43
CA MET A 103 -14.55 16.62 -8.09
C MET A 103 -14.63 17.23 -9.49
N THR A 104 -14.28 18.52 -9.63
CA THR A 104 -14.27 19.20 -10.94
C THR A 104 -13.30 18.53 -11.92
N LEU A 105 -12.12 18.09 -11.46
CA LEU A 105 -11.14 17.38 -12.27
C LEU A 105 -11.70 16.04 -12.78
N ILE A 106 -12.34 15.27 -11.91
CA ILE A 106 -12.93 13.98 -12.28
C ILE A 106 -14.03 14.18 -13.31
N GLU A 107 -14.93 15.16 -13.12
CA GLU A 107 -16.01 15.39 -14.09
C GLU A 107 -15.46 15.84 -15.45
N LYS A 108 -14.52 16.79 -15.44
CA LYS A 108 -13.90 17.33 -16.66
C LYS A 108 -13.14 16.25 -17.45
N HIS A 109 -12.52 15.29 -16.76
CA HIS A 109 -11.70 14.25 -17.37
C HIS A 109 -12.31 12.86 -17.24
N SER A 110 -13.63 12.77 -17.08
CA SER A 110 -14.36 11.53 -16.80
C SER A 110 -14.09 10.43 -17.82
N ALA A 111 -14.03 10.80 -19.11
CA ALA A 111 -13.67 9.87 -20.19
C ALA A 111 -12.29 9.24 -19.99
N VAL A 112 -11.28 10.03 -19.60
CA VAL A 112 -9.91 9.54 -19.38
C VAL A 112 -9.89 8.51 -18.24
N PHE A 113 -10.55 8.79 -17.12
CA PHE A 113 -10.62 7.83 -16.01
C PHE A 113 -11.40 6.57 -16.40
N ALA A 114 -12.55 6.72 -17.07
CA ALA A 114 -13.35 5.60 -17.52
C ALA A 114 -12.60 4.69 -18.49
N ASP A 115 -11.81 5.27 -19.40
CA ASP A 115 -11.05 4.51 -20.39
C ASP A 115 -9.87 3.75 -19.76
N ARG A 116 -9.26 4.27 -18.69
CA ARG A 116 -8.27 3.51 -17.90
C ARG A 116 -8.86 2.24 -17.29
N ALA A 117 -10.09 2.31 -16.77
CA ALA A 117 -10.79 1.15 -16.23
C ALA A 117 -11.09 0.12 -17.33
N LYS A 118 -11.64 0.58 -18.47
CA LYS A 118 -11.94 -0.27 -19.63
C LYS A 118 -10.68 -0.93 -20.21
N ALA A 119 -9.55 -0.22 -20.22
CA ALA A 119 -8.27 -0.73 -20.69
C ALA A 119 -7.65 -1.79 -19.75
N GLY A 120 -8.21 -1.99 -18.55
CA GLY A 120 -7.72 -3.01 -17.61
C GLY A 120 -6.34 -2.68 -17.02
N ILE A 121 -5.96 -1.40 -16.97
CA ILE A 121 -4.64 -0.96 -16.47
C ILE A 121 -4.69 -0.45 -15.02
N LEU A 122 -5.80 -0.69 -14.31
CA LEU A 122 -5.93 -0.40 -12.89
C LEU A 122 -5.41 -1.60 -12.09
N VAL A 123 -4.47 -1.38 -11.18
CA VAL A 123 -3.90 -2.42 -10.31
C VAL A 123 -3.93 -1.95 -8.86
N GLU A 124 -4.12 -2.88 -7.93
CA GLU A 124 -3.96 -2.58 -6.50
C GLU A 124 -2.46 -2.51 -6.17
N ALA A 125 -1.97 -1.31 -5.89
CA ALA A 125 -0.57 -1.02 -5.60
C ALA A 125 -0.45 0.07 -4.52
N HIS A 126 0.74 0.19 -3.94
CA HIS A 126 1.04 1.27 -3.00
C HIS A 126 1.29 2.57 -3.76
N GLY A 127 0.27 3.41 -3.88
CA GLY A 127 0.29 4.61 -4.73
C GLY A 127 1.17 5.76 -4.23
N ASP A 128 1.58 5.76 -2.95
CA ASP A 128 2.45 6.78 -2.35
C ASP A 128 3.75 6.15 -1.83
N LEU A 129 4.58 5.70 -2.77
CA LEU A 129 5.86 5.10 -2.43
C LEU A 129 6.89 6.20 -2.15
N ARG A 130 7.25 6.34 -0.88
CA ARG A 130 8.21 7.33 -0.38
C ARG A 130 9.55 6.68 -0.02
N PRO A 131 10.67 7.42 0.05
CA PRO A 131 11.99 6.87 0.38
C PRO A 131 12.03 6.06 1.69
N GLU A 132 11.23 6.42 2.69
CA GLU A 132 11.11 5.71 3.96
C GLU A 132 10.39 4.35 3.85
N HIS A 133 9.78 4.05 2.70
CA HIS A 133 9.13 2.76 2.41
C HIS A 133 10.06 1.81 1.65
N VAL A 134 11.25 2.24 1.24
CA VAL A 134 12.17 1.46 0.40
C VAL A 134 13.42 1.10 1.19
N CYS A 135 13.72 -0.20 1.28
CA CYS A 135 14.97 -0.70 1.85
C CYS A 135 15.86 -1.22 0.73
N LEU A 136 17.12 -0.77 0.68
CA LEU A 136 18.09 -1.10 -0.38
C LEU A 136 18.95 -2.34 -0.06
N THR A 137 18.41 -3.26 0.74
CA THR A 137 19.02 -4.57 0.97
C THR A 137 18.59 -5.54 -0.12
N GLU A 138 19.43 -6.52 -0.43
CA GLU A 138 18.94 -7.68 -1.16
C GLU A 138 17.87 -8.39 -0.32
N PRO A 139 16.80 -8.90 -0.95
CA PRO A 139 15.81 -9.64 -0.22
C PRO A 139 16.44 -10.91 0.36
N GLN A 140 16.32 -11.06 1.68
CA GLN A 140 16.82 -12.24 2.36
C GLN A 140 15.88 -13.41 2.05
N ASN A 141 16.41 -14.53 1.55
CA ASN A 141 15.67 -15.78 1.55
C ASN A 141 15.35 -16.13 3.02
N GLY A 142 14.05 -16.22 3.36
CA GLY A 142 13.61 -16.46 4.74
C GLY A 142 14.14 -17.78 5.33
N PRO A 143 14.12 -17.95 6.66
CA PRO A 143 14.59 -19.18 7.30
C PRO A 143 13.72 -20.40 6.93
N SER A 144 14.36 -21.58 6.92
CA SER A 144 13.88 -22.88 6.41
C SER A 144 12.66 -23.52 7.11
N TRP A 145 11.94 -22.80 7.97
CA TRP A 145 10.82 -23.38 8.73
C TRP A 145 9.51 -23.50 7.93
N ARG A 146 9.49 -23.06 6.67
CA ARG A 146 8.47 -23.44 5.69
C ARG A 146 9.13 -23.79 4.37
N SER A 147 8.98 -25.03 3.94
CA SER A 147 9.15 -25.43 2.55
C SER A 147 8.24 -24.56 1.66
N GLY A 148 8.81 -23.53 1.05
CA GLY A 148 8.14 -22.59 0.18
C GLY A 148 8.99 -21.33 0.06
N THR A 149 9.69 -21.20 -1.06
CA THR A 149 10.54 -20.06 -1.39
C THR A 149 9.68 -18.80 -1.53
N TRP A 150 9.91 -17.80 -0.68
CA TRP A 150 9.28 -16.48 -0.82
C TRP A 150 10.30 -15.38 -0.50
N THR A 151 10.42 -14.43 -1.42
CA THR A 151 11.17 -13.17 -1.34
C THR A 151 10.20 -12.10 -0.75
N THR A 152 10.63 -11.00 -0.12
CA THR A 152 9.71 -10.01 0.51
C THR A 152 10.25 -8.58 0.55
N ILE A 153 9.41 -7.60 0.17
CA ILE A 153 9.53 -6.17 0.50
C ILE A 153 8.31 -5.70 1.32
N SER A 154 8.55 -4.95 2.39
CA SER A 154 7.52 -4.45 3.31
C SER A 154 7.23 -2.95 3.09
N ALA A 155 6.03 -2.62 2.61
CA ALA A 155 5.46 -1.27 2.72
C ALA A 155 4.45 -1.22 3.88
N ARG A 156 4.59 -0.26 4.80
CA ARG A 156 3.60 -0.05 5.88
C ARG A 156 2.39 0.66 5.28
N GLY A 157 1.22 0.02 5.33
CA GLY A 157 -0.05 0.64 4.98
C GLY A 157 -1.16 0.23 5.94
N ALA A 158 -1.82 1.22 6.55
CA ALA A 158 -3.02 1.04 7.38
C ALA A 158 -4.16 0.37 6.58
N GLY A 159 -5.12 -0.25 7.28
CA GLY A 159 -6.20 -1.12 6.73
C GLY A 159 -7.05 -0.47 5.64
N HIS A 160 -7.71 -1.19 4.74
CA HIS A 160 -8.80 -2.15 5.01
C HIS A 160 -8.91 -3.27 3.95
N GLY A 161 -9.39 -4.44 4.37
CA GLY A 161 -10.35 -5.31 3.66
C GLY A 161 -10.01 -5.98 2.31
N GLY A 162 -8.92 -5.64 1.63
CA GLY A 162 -8.51 -6.31 0.39
C GLY A 162 -7.48 -7.42 0.63
N LYS A 163 -7.46 -8.48 -0.18
CA LYS A 163 -6.29 -9.38 -0.29
C LYS A 163 -5.10 -8.53 -0.77
N LYS A 164 -4.34 -7.94 0.18
CA LYS A 164 -3.12 -7.20 -0.12
C LYS A 164 -2.11 -8.20 -0.67
N ARG A 165 -1.81 -8.10 -1.97
CA ARG A 165 -0.73 -8.87 -2.59
C ARG A 165 0.57 -8.17 -2.19
N TRP A 166 1.39 -8.86 -1.41
CA TRP A 166 2.69 -8.37 -0.99
C TRP A 166 3.67 -8.50 -2.15
N ILE A 167 4.59 -7.54 -2.28
CA ILE A 167 5.71 -7.64 -3.21
C ILE A 167 6.62 -8.73 -2.69
N THR A 168 6.57 -9.90 -3.33
CA THR A 168 7.53 -10.99 -3.13
C THR A 168 8.73 -10.79 -4.02
#